data_AF-A0A0B7JR39-F1
#
_entry.id   AF-A0A0B7JR39-F1
#
_cell.length_a   1.000
_cell.length_b   1.000
_cell.length_c   1.000
_cell.angle_alpha   90.00
_cell.angle_beta   90.00
_cell.angle_gamma   90.00
#
_symmetry.space_group_name_H-M   'P 1'
#
loop_
_entity.id
_entity.type
_entity.pdbx_description
1 polymer ?
#
loop_
_entity_poly.entity_id
_entity_poly.type
_entity_poly.pdbx_seq_one_letter_code
_entity_poly.pdbx_strand_id
1 'polypeptide(L)'
;MSHQRYPSHDAVKEPHAISLKVLRIRDVRIDAEMKTPAGIRAQKLELSGAATGPLDLAEGETLQGVVTFDLKEEGNHVLAVTVSYYEASDTSGRTRTFRKLYQFICKPSLIVRTKVSALPGVKAAGGEEEEEEEERSRWVLEAQLENCSDEVMQLEKVAMECEAELAYRDCNWKVSGSTKPVLHPGETEQLCFVVNEKEDGTRVKATRDGRIIFGVLGIGWRGEMGNRGFLSTGKLAAKAQVEV
;
A
#
# COMPACT_ATOMS: atom_id res chain seq x y z
N MET A 1 -92.59 33.27 33.05
CA MET A 1 -91.19 33.75 33.16
C MET A 1 -90.28 32.58 32.85
N SER A 2 -89.51 32.73 31.78
CA SER A 2 -88.60 31.78 31.15
C SER A 2 -87.32 31.61 31.97
N HIS A 3 -86.98 30.38 32.37
CA HIS A 3 -85.61 30.05 32.72
C HIS A 3 -85.12 28.86 31.91
N GLN A 4 -84.19 29.22 31.03
CA GLN A 4 -83.42 28.43 30.09
C GLN A 4 -82.68 27.29 30.81
N ARG A 5 -82.81 26.05 30.33
CA ARG A 5 -81.85 24.97 30.62
C ARG A 5 -80.66 25.15 29.66
N TYR A 6 -79.46 25.26 30.19
CA TYR A 6 -78.22 25.10 29.42
C TYR A 6 -77.83 23.61 29.43
N PRO A 7 -77.60 22.97 28.27
CA PRO A 7 -76.89 21.71 28.22
C PRO A 7 -75.38 21.99 28.31
N SER A 8 -74.70 21.44 29.31
CA SER A 8 -73.24 21.40 29.38
C SER A 8 -72.74 20.38 28.36
N HIS A 9 -72.25 20.87 27.22
CA HIS A 9 -71.57 20.05 26.23
C HIS A 9 -70.11 19.83 26.67
N ASP A 10 -69.71 18.57 26.76
CA ASP A 10 -68.34 18.13 27.06
C ASP A 10 -67.32 18.73 26.10
N ALA A 11 -66.13 19.01 26.64
CA ALA A 11 -64.88 18.96 25.90
C ALA A 11 -63.80 18.36 26.81
N VAL A 12 -63.76 17.03 26.87
CA VAL A 12 -62.57 16.32 27.35
C VAL A 12 -61.42 16.71 26.42
N LYS A 13 -60.50 17.50 26.94
CA LYS A 13 -59.31 17.96 26.22
C LYS A 13 -58.40 16.75 26.03
N GLU A 14 -58.35 16.20 24.82
CA GLU A 14 -57.42 15.12 24.47
C GLU A 14 -55.99 15.55 24.83
N PRO A 15 -55.17 14.67 25.44
CA PRO A 15 -53.80 15.01 25.76
C PRO A 15 -53.05 15.25 24.45
N HIS A 16 -52.47 16.44 24.31
CA HIS A 16 -51.60 16.79 23.19
C HIS A 16 -50.52 15.71 23.05
N ALA A 17 -50.63 14.88 22.01
CA ALA A 17 -49.60 13.93 21.66
C ALA A 17 -48.30 14.73 21.47
N ILE A 18 -47.31 14.45 22.32
CA ILE A 18 -45.96 14.95 22.14
C ILE A 18 -45.49 14.32 20.84
N SER A 19 -45.54 15.09 19.74
CA SER A 19 -44.93 14.71 18.48
C SER A 19 -43.42 14.68 18.72
N LEU A 20 -42.91 13.52 19.11
CA LEU A 20 -41.50 13.23 19.06
C LEU A 20 -41.09 13.44 17.60
N LYS A 21 -40.31 14.49 17.34
CA LYS A 21 -39.78 14.75 16.00
C LYS A 21 -38.94 13.54 15.62
N VAL A 22 -39.49 12.67 14.78
CA VAL A 22 -38.76 11.49 14.27
C VAL A 22 -37.73 12.00 13.28
N LEU A 23 -36.47 12.01 13.70
CA LEU A 23 -35.33 12.35 12.85
C LEU A 23 -34.86 11.07 12.16
N ARG A 24 -34.94 11.04 10.83
CA ARG A 24 -34.42 9.95 10.00
C ARG A 24 -33.11 10.38 9.37
N ILE A 25 -32.09 9.52 9.44
CA ILE A 25 -30.79 9.73 8.79
C ILE A 25 -30.79 8.97 7.48
N ARG A 26 -30.62 9.70 6.38
CA ARG A 26 -30.67 9.17 5.02
C ARG A 26 -29.42 9.52 4.24
N ASP A 27 -29.22 8.83 3.12
CA ASP A 27 -28.17 9.16 2.15
C ASP A 27 -26.77 9.31 2.76
N VAL A 28 -26.43 8.47 3.74
CA VAL A 28 -25.14 8.54 4.42
C VAL A 28 -24.05 8.13 3.43
N ARG A 29 -23.04 9.00 3.31
CA ARG A 29 -21.86 8.82 2.46
C ARG A 29 -20.59 9.15 3.23
N ILE A 30 -19.58 8.31 3.04
CA ILE A 30 -18.22 8.54 3.51
C ILE A 30 -17.34 8.72 2.27
N ASP A 31 -16.60 9.82 2.21
CA ASP A 31 -15.57 10.07 1.21
C ASP A 31 -14.22 10.22 1.92
N ALA A 32 -13.19 9.55 1.40
CA ALA A 32 -11.83 9.63 1.94
C ALA A 32 -10.87 10.14 0.87
N GLU A 33 -9.93 10.99 1.28
CA GLU A 33 -8.91 11.55 0.41
C GLU A 33 -7.54 11.52 1.13
N MET A 34 -6.48 11.09 0.44
CA MET A 34 -5.11 11.18 0.95
C MET A 34 -4.39 12.35 0.31
N LYS A 35 -3.76 13.20 1.11
CA LYS A 35 -2.75 14.16 0.64
C LYS A 35 -1.37 13.66 1.02
N THR A 36 -0.53 13.39 0.01
CA THR A 36 0.88 13.01 0.19
C THR A 36 1.77 14.26 0.20
N PRO A 37 2.99 14.17 0.76
CA PRO A 37 3.97 15.26 0.82
C PRO A 37 4.28 15.89 -0.54
N ALA A 38 4.52 15.07 -1.58
CA ALA A 38 4.82 15.55 -2.92
C ALA A 38 3.55 15.85 -3.75
N GLY A 39 2.39 15.37 -3.29
CA GLY A 39 1.11 15.53 -3.97
C GLY A 39 0.56 16.94 -3.87
N ILE A 40 0.48 17.64 -5.01
CA ILE A 40 -0.23 18.94 -5.09
C ILE A 40 -1.74 18.75 -4.88
N ARG A 41 -2.30 17.61 -5.31
CA ARG A 41 -3.72 17.27 -5.18
C ARG A 41 -3.92 16.08 -4.25
N ALA A 42 -5.02 16.12 -3.50
CA ALA A 42 -5.45 14.97 -2.72
C ALA A 42 -5.99 13.87 -3.64
N GLN A 43 -5.59 12.64 -3.39
CA GLN A 43 -6.05 11.45 -4.09
C GLN A 43 -7.30 10.91 -3.38
N LYS A 44 -8.41 10.76 -4.12
CA LYS A 44 -9.59 10.08 -3.58
C LYS A 44 -9.30 8.59 -3.35
N LEU A 45 -9.75 8.08 -2.21
CA LEU A 45 -9.55 6.71 -1.78
C LEU A 45 -10.88 5.96 -1.82
N GLU A 46 -10.81 4.71 -2.27
CA GLU A 46 -11.96 3.80 -2.23
C GLU A 46 -12.07 3.16 -0.84
N LEU A 47 -13.31 3.03 -0.37
CA LEU A 47 -13.65 2.39 0.90
C LEU A 47 -14.03 0.95 0.62
N SER A 48 -13.26 0.01 1.14
CA SER A 48 -13.60 -1.42 1.09
C SER A 48 -14.56 -1.80 2.22
N GLY A 49 -15.52 -2.68 1.94
CA GLY A 49 -16.49 -3.16 2.94
C GLY A 49 -17.64 -2.19 3.27
N ALA A 50 -17.61 -0.96 2.75
CA ALA A 50 -18.75 -0.05 2.80
C ALA A 50 -19.68 -0.31 1.60
N ALA A 51 -21.00 -0.17 1.80
CA ALA A 51 -21.93 -0.14 0.68
C ALA A 51 -21.57 1.01 -0.27
N THR A 52 -21.42 0.70 -1.56
CA THR A 52 -21.12 1.69 -2.59
C THR A 52 -22.39 2.46 -2.92
N GLY A 53 -22.70 3.51 -2.14
CA GLY A 53 -23.84 4.37 -2.40
C GLY A 53 -24.35 5.08 -1.16
N PRO A 54 -25.30 6.03 -1.33
CA PRO A 54 -26.03 6.59 -0.21
C PRO A 54 -26.80 5.48 0.50
N LEU A 55 -26.61 5.35 1.82
CA LEU A 55 -27.32 4.37 2.64
C LEU A 55 -28.16 5.07 3.70
N ASP A 56 -29.40 4.63 3.87
CA ASP A 56 -30.24 5.04 4.99
C ASP A 56 -29.84 4.22 6.22
N LEU A 57 -29.60 4.90 7.34
CA LEU A 57 -29.23 4.25 8.60
C LEU A 57 -30.39 4.35 9.58
N ALA A 58 -30.79 3.20 10.14
CA ALA A 58 -31.71 3.17 11.26
C ALA A 58 -31.01 3.61 12.57
N GLU A 59 -31.80 3.84 13.61
CA GLU A 59 -31.28 4.20 14.93
C GLU A 59 -30.33 3.11 15.45
N GLY A 60 -29.11 3.51 15.82
CA GLY A 60 -28.08 2.59 16.32
C GLY A 60 -27.29 1.86 15.24
N GLU A 61 -27.64 1.98 13.96
CA GLU A 61 -26.87 1.42 12.87
C GLU A 61 -25.61 2.24 12.57
N THR A 62 -24.63 1.59 11.95
CA THR A 62 -23.36 2.24 11.58
C THR A 62 -22.99 1.88 10.15
N LEU A 63 -22.42 2.85 9.43
CA LEU A 63 -21.73 2.62 8.17
C LEU A 63 -20.23 2.64 8.44
N GLN A 64 -19.54 1.57 8.07
CA GLN A 64 -18.10 1.42 8.25
C GLN A 64 -17.45 1.04 6.93
N GLY A 65 -16.21 1.46 6.74
CA GLY A 65 -15.40 1.12 5.58
C GLY A 65 -13.92 1.16 5.94
N VAL A 66 -13.13 0.36 5.23
CA VAL A 66 -11.68 0.27 5.40
C VAL A 66 -10.99 0.92 4.21
N VAL A 67 -10.12 1.88 4.51
CA VAL A 67 -9.24 2.51 3.52
C VAL A 67 -7.90 1.80 3.54
N THR A 68 -7.41 1.45 2.35
CA THR A 68 -6.04 0.93 2.16
C THR A 68 -5.29 1.86 1.24
N PHE A 69 -4.14 2.36 1.69
CA PHE A 69 -3.30 3.27 0.92
C PHE A 69 -1.83 3.01 1.24
N ASP A 70 -1.02 2.85 0.19
CA ASP A 70 0.40 2.59 0.33
C ASP A 70 1.18 3.89 0.52
N LEU A 71 1.81 4.05 1.68
CA LEU A 71 2.64 5.21 2.01
C LEU A 71 4.04 5.04 1.42
N LYS A 72 4.23 5.52 0.19
CA LYS A 72 5.51 5.41 -0.54
C LYS A 72 6.44 6.61 -0.35
N GLU A 73 5.91 7.71 0.18
CA GLU A 73 6.64 8.96 0.36
C GLU A 73 6.94 9.18 1.84
N GLU A 74 8.07 9.81 2.14
CA GLU A 74 8.40 10.25 3.50
C GLU A 74 7.82 11.63 3.78
N GLY A 75 7.45 11.89 5.04
CA GLY A 75 6.99 13.20 5.49
C GLY A 75 5.49 13.26 5.80
N ASN A 76 4.96 14.48 5.79
CA ASN A 76 3.60 14.80 6.23
C ASN A 76 2.52 14.28 5.27
N HIS A 77 1.71 13.36 5.76
CA HIS A 77 0.51 12.87 5.09
C HIS A 77 -0.73 13.38 5.83
N VAL A 78 -1.80 13.62 5.09
CA VAL A 78 -3.10 14.00 5.66
C VAL A 78 -4.20 13.15 5.04
N LEU A 79 -4.83 12.31 5.86
CA LEU A 79 -6.07 11.62 5.53
C LEU A 79 -7.25 12.53 5.87
N ALA A 80 -8.00 12.93 4.85
CA ALA A 80 -9.22 13.71 5.01
C ALA A 80 -10.44 12.80 4.83
N VAL A 81 -11.26 12.68 5.88
CA VAL A 81 -12.51 11.90 5.85
C VAL A 81 -13.68 12.87 5.94
N THR A 82 -14.54 12.83 4.94
CA THR A 82 -15.77 13.62 4.87
C THR A 82 -16.96 12.70 4.99
N VAL A 83 -17.83 12.98 5.95
CA VAL A 83 -19.11 12.28 6.10
C VAL A 83 -20.21 13.26 5.74
N SER A 84 -21.09 12.87 4.83
CA SER A 84 -22.31 13.62 4.51
C SER A 84 -23.53 12.74 4.66
N TYR A 85 -24.63 13.33 5.09
CA TYR A 85 -25.91 12.64 5.28
C TYR A 85 -27.06 13.64 5.21
N TYR A 86 -28.26 13.15 4.95
CA TYR A 86 -29.49 13.92 4.95
C TYR A 86 -30.28 13.68 6.24
N GLU A 87 -30.48 14.72 7.03
CA GLU A 87 -31.40 14.68 8.17
C GLU A 87 -32.81 14.99 7.68
N ALA A 88 -33.71 14.04 7.78
CA ALA A 88 -35.13 14.21 7.46
C ALA A 88 -35.96 14.24 8.74
N SER A 89 -36.67 15.34 8.96
CA SER A 89 -37.80 15.43 9.91
C SER A 89 -39.12 15.34 9.15
N ASP A 90 -40.25 15.27 9.85
CA ASP A 90 -41.57 15.14 9.20
C ASP A 90 -41.97 16.36 8.35
N THR A 91 -41.36 17.52 8.58
CA THR A 91 -41.72 18.79 7.91
C THR A 91 -40.59 19.43 7.11
N SER A 92 -39.36 18.92 7.24
CA SER A 92 -38.18 19.48 6.56
C SER A 92 -37.02 18.49 6.56
N GLY A 93 -36.05 18.71 5.69
CA GLY A 93 -34.77 18.03 5.81
C GLY A 93 -33.60 18.87 5.34
N ARG A 94 -32.40 18.49 5.79
CA ARG A 94 -31.16 19.23 5.56
C ARG A 94 -29.99 18.27 5.41
N THR A 95 -29.17 18.51 4.38
CA THR A 95 -27.87 17.84 4.26
C THR A 95 -26.89 18.39 5.30
N ARG A 96 -26.25 17.49 6.04
CA ARG A 96 -25.16 17.78 6.96
C ARG A 96 -23.89 17.16 6.44
N THR A 97 -22.79 17.87 6.64
CA THR A 97 -21.46 17.40 6.28
C THR A 97 -20.48 17.79 7.38
N PHE A 98 -19.60 16.86 7.75
CA PHE A 98 -18.45 17.17 8.57
C PHE A 98 -17.20 16.52 7.96
N ARG A 99 -16.05 17.18 8.14
CA ARG A 99 -14.77 16.74 7.62
C ARG A 99 -13.75 16.67 8.75
N LYS A 100 -13.13 15.51 8.91
CA LYS A 100 -12.05 15.28 9.87
C LYS A 100 -10.74 15.08 9.11
N LEU A 101 -9.71 15.78 9.55
CA LEU A 101 -8.34 15.62 9.03
C LEU A 101 -7.51 14.86 10.06
N TYR A 102 -6.80 13.84 9.58
CA TYR A 102 -5.83 13.06 10.34
C TYR A 102 -4.47 13.30 9.71
N GLN A 103 -3.61 14.02 10.43
CA GLN A 103 -2.25 14.31 9.98
C GLN A 103 -1.27 13.37 10.67
N PHE A 104 -0.36 12.78 9.90
CA PHE A 104 0.68 11.89 10.40
C PHE A 104 1.94 12.01 9.53
N ILE A 105 3.07 11.53 10.06
CA ILE A 105 4.36 11.59 9.38
C ILE A 105 4.81 10.17 9.04
N CYS A 106 5.07 9.92 7.76
CA CYS A 106 5.68 8.68 7.31
C CYS A 106 7.21 8.81 7.44
N LYS A 107 7.83 7.87 8.17
CA LYS A 107 9.28 7.75 8.33
C LYS A 107 9.78 6.54 7.52
N PRO A 108 11.05 6.53 7.07
CA PRO A 108 11.61 5.37 6.41
C PRO A 108 11.62 4.16 7.35
N SER A 109 11.02 3.05 6.92
CA SER A 109 11.06 1.80 7.68
C SER A 109 12.28 0.94 7.34
N LEU A 110 12.72 0.96 6.08
CA LEU A 110 13.81 0.14 5.59
C LEU A 110 14.68 0.95 4.63
N ILE A 111 15.99 0.97 4.85
CA ILE A 111 16.96 1.50 3.90
C ILE A 111 17.57 0.35 3.12
N VAL A 112 17.67 0.52 1.79
CA VAL A 112 18.23 -0.48 0.87
C VAL A 112 19.45 0.11 0.18
N ARG A 113 20.62 -0.50 0.37
CA ARG A 113 21.85 -0.17 -0.36
C ARG A 113 22.24 -1.33 -1.24
N THR A 114 22.40 -1.09 -2.54
CA THR A 114 22.72 -2.14 -3.51
C THR A 114 24.06 -1.89 -4.18
N LYS A 115 24.79 -2.96 -4.46
CA LYS A 115 26.01 -2.95 -5.25
C LYS A 115 25.98 -4.08 -6.26
N VAL A 116 26.37 -3.79 -7.50
CA VAL A 116 26.48 -4.79 -8.56
C VAL A 116 27.93 -4.88 -9.00
N SER A 117 28.44 -6.09 -9.13
CA SER A 117 29.81 -6.38 -9.59
C SER A 117 29.78 -7.49 -10.64
N ALA A 118 30.63 -7.41 -11.65
CA ALA A 118 30.78 -8.47 -12.63
C ALA A 118 31.45 -9.71 -12.01
N LEU A 119 31.01 -10.88 -12.45
CA LEU A 119 31.68 -12.15 -12.21
C LEU A 119 32.36 -12.61 -13.50
N PRO A 120 33.44 -13.39 -13.40
CA PRO A 120 34.00 -14.06 -14.56
C PRO A 120 32.93 -14.87 -15.29
N GLY A 121 32.97 -14.82 -16.62
CA GLY A 121 32.13 -15.67 -17.46
C GLY A 121 32.35 -17.15 -17.15
N VAL A 122 31.33 -17.98 -17.34
CA VAL A 122 31.52 -19.42 -17.41
C VAL A 122 31.13 -19.87 -18.81
N LYS A 123 32.03 -20.64 -19.42
CA LYS A 123 31.78 -21.35 -20.68
C LYS A 123 30.62 -22.32 -20.45
N ALA A 124 29.72 -22.45 -21.41
CA ALA A 124 28.61 -23.37 -21.25
C ALA A 124 29.18 -24.79 -21.12
N ALA A 125 28.72 -25.55 -20.13
CA ALA A 125 29.19 -26.93 -20.01
C ALA A 125 28.34 -27.81 -20.94
N GLY A 126 28.76 -27.99 -22.20
CA GLY A 126 28.18 -29.04 -23.03
C GLY A 126 28.31 -28.86 -24.55
N GLY A 127 29.44 -29.32 -25.10
CA GLY A 127 29.60 -29.62 -26.52
C GLY A 127 31.03 -30.06 -26.82
N GLU A 128 31.22 -31.32 -27.21
CA GLU A 128 32.50 -31.83 -27.75
C GLU A 128 32.73 -31.29 -29.18
N GLU A 129 32.51 -30.01 -29.43
CA GLU A 129 32.84 -29.36 -30.70
C GLU A 129 33.40 -27.97 -30.38
N GLU A 130 34.64 -27.73 -30.84
CA GLU A 130 35.41 -26.50 -30.65
C GLU A 130 34.83 -25.34 -31.50
N GLU A 131 33.57 -24.98 -31.31
CA GLU A 131 33.07 -23.65 -31.70
C GLU A 131 33.31 -22.70 -30.51
N GLU A 132 33.69 -21.46 -30.78
CA GLU A 132 33.94 -20.43 -29.77
C GLU A 132 32.66 -20.17 -28.95
N GLU A 133 32.43 -20.98 -27.90
CA GLU A 133 31.34 -20.73 -26.96
C GLU A 133 31.62 -19.43 -26.24
N GLU A 134 30.98 -18.36 -26.72
CA GLU A 134 31.06 -17.03 -26.13
C GLU A 134 30.64 -17.08 -24.66
N GLU A 135 31.53 -16.62 -23.78
CA GLU A 135 31.30 -16.59 -22.35
C GLU A 135 29.99 -15.85 -22.01
N ARG A 136 29.17 -16.46 -21.16
CA ARG A 136 27.95 -15.81 -20.67
C ARG A 136 28.30 -14.84 -19.57
N SER A 137 27.79 -13.62 -19.67
CA SER A 137 28.03 -12.60 -18.68
C SER A 137 27.27 -12.92 -17.39
N ARG A 138 27.95 -12.72 -16.26
CA ARG A 138 27.41 -12.99 -14.92
C ARG A 138 27.74 -11.87 -13.98
N TRP A 139 26.89 -11.64 -13.00
CA TRP A 139 27.04 -10.58 -12.01
C TRP A 139 26.64 -11.06 -10.62
N VAL A 140 27.24 -10.46 -9.59
CA VAL A 140 26.70 -10.48 -8.23
C VAL A 140 25.99 -9.18 -7.96
N LEU A 141 24.77 -9.29 -7.44
CA LEU A 141 24.07 -8.20 -6.81
C LEU A 141 24.04 -8.42 -5.29
N GLU A 142 24.68 -7.50 -4.57
CA GLU A 142 24.65 -7.43 -3.11
C GLU A 142 23.63 -6.38 -2.69
N ALA A 143 22.82 -6.68 -1.68
CA ALA A 143 21.88 -5.75 -1.08
C ALA A 143 22.01 -5.76 0.44
N GLN A 144 22.29 -4.60 1.03
CA GLN A 144 22.22 -4.38 2.46
C GLN A 144 20.86 -3.77 2.80
N LEU A 145 20.10 -4.46 3.63
CA LEU A 145 18.85 -3.98 4.20
C LEU A 145 19.13 -3.50 5.63
N GLU A 146 18.69 -2.29 5.98
CA GLU A 146 18.82 -1.73 7.33
C GLU A 146 17.44 -1.38 7.85
N ASN A 147 17.06 -1.93 9.02
CA ASN A 147 15.81 -1.58 9.68
C ASN A 147 15.96 -0.19 10.34
N CYS A 148 15.29 0.81 9.78
CA CYS A 148 15.28 2.17 10.31
C CYS A 148 13.98 2.54 11.04
N SER A 149 13.08 1.57 11.20
CA SER A 149 11.91 1.74 12.06
C SER A 149 12.28 1.57 13.54
N ASP A 150 11.34 1.91 14.41
CA ASP A 150 11.39 1.69 15.85
C ASP A 150 10.81 0.33 16.27
N GLU A 151 10.32 -0.47 15.31
CA GLU A 151 9.72 -1.78 15.54
C GLU A 151 10.58 -2.92 14.98
N VAL A 152 10.40 -4.12 15.53
CA VAL A 152 11.00 -5.34 14.99
C VAL A 152 10.25 -5.74 13.72
N MET A 153 10.98 -6.19 12.69
CA MET A 153 10.39 -6.73 11.47
C MET A 153 11.00 -8.05 11.06
N GLN A 154 10.18 -8.96 10.55
CA GLN A 154 10.63 -10.21 9.94
C GLN A 154 10.53 -10.12 8.41
N LEU A 155 11.63 -10.40 7.70
CA LEU A 155 11.63 -10.46 6.25
C LEU A 155 10.79 -11.66 5.76
N GLU A 156 9.78 -11.40 4.92
CA GLU A 156 8.95 -12.46 4.35
C GLU A 156 9.41 -12.86 2.94
N LYS A 157 9.72 -11.87 2.11
CA LYS A 157 10.12 -12.08 0.71
C LYS A 157 11.08 -10.99 0.28
N VAL A 158 12.26 -11.38 -0.20
CA VAL A 158 13.10 -10.53 -1.03
C VAL A 158 13.27 -11.25 -2.36
N ALA A 159 13.02 -10.54 -3.46
CA ALA A 159 13.07 -11.12 -4.80
C ALA A 159 13.41 -10.06 -5.84
N MET A 160 14.08 -10.46 -6.90
CA MET A 160 14.35 -9.60 -8.04
C MET A 160 13.30 -9.83 -9.13
N GLU A 161 12.81 -8.74 -9.70
CA GLU A 161 12.07 -8.73 -10.96
C GLU A 161 13.05 -8.32 -12.05
N CYS A 162 13.66 -9.31 -12.70
CA CYS A 162 14.68 -9.11 -13.73
C CYS A 162 14.10 -8.58 -15.05
N GLU A 163 14.93 -7.85 -15.81
CA GLU A 163 14.64 -7.57 -17.22
C GLU A 163 14.56 -8.87 -18.05
N ALA A 164 13.95 -8.80 -19.22
CA ALA A 164 13.50 -9.97 -19.98
C ALA A 164 14.64 -10.94 -20.35
N GLU A 165 15.86 -10.44 -20.56
CA GLU A 165 17.05 -11.20 -20.98
C GLU A 165 17.81 -11.81 -19.80
N LEU A 166 17.43 -11.47 -18.57
CA LEU A 166 18.15 -11.83 -17.35
C LEU A 166 17.35 -12.80 -16.49
N ALA A 167 18.09 -13.65 -15.79
CA ALA A 167 17.59 -14.48 -14.71
C ALA A 167 18.48 -14.34 -13.48
N TYR A 168 17.92 -14.56 -12.30
CA TYR A 168 18.68 -14.51 -11.07
C TYR A 168 18.56 -15.82 -10.28
N ARG A 169 19.59 -16.11 -9.51
CA ARG A 169 19.63 -17.14 -8.49
C ARG A 169 19.75 -16.49 -7.12
N ASP A 170 18.76 -16.78 -6.27
CA ASP A 170 18.78 -16.41 -4.85
C ASP A 170 19.89 -17.17 -4.11
N CYS A 171 20.64 -16.48 -3.26
CA CYS A 171 21.70 -17.07 -2.42
C CYS A 171 21.42 -16.93 -0.92
N ASN A 172 20.18 -16.57 -0.54
CA ASN A 172 19.82 -16.18 0.82
C ASN A 172 19.08 -17.32 1.56
N TRP A 173 18.37 -16.97 2.64
CA TRP A 173 17.72 -17.92 3.56
C TRP A 173 16.74 -18.89 2.91
N LYS A 174 16.07 -18.49 1.83
CA LYS A 174 15.10 -19.34 1.13
C LYS A 174 15.75 -20.56 0.49
N VAL A 175 16.97 -20.38 -0.03
CA VAL A 175 17.70 -21.45 -0.73
C VAL A 175 18.45 -22.33 0.27
N SER A 176 19.00 -21.74 1.33
CA SER A 176 19.63 -22.51 2.42
C SER A 176 18.63 -23.27 3.30
N GLY A 177 17.33 -22.94 3.22
CA GLY A 177 16.30 -23.47 4.12
C GLY A 177 16.42 -22.92 5.54
N SER A 178 17.20 -21.85 5.76
CA SER A 178 17.32 -21.23 7.07
C SER A 178 16.07 -20.43 7.44
N THR A 179 15.96 -20.08 8.72
CA THR A 179 14.86 -19.26 9.22
C THR A 179 14.85 -17.88 8.55
N LYS A 180 13.64 -17.32 8.41
CA LYS A 180 13.47 -15.94 7.92
C LYS A 180 14.20 -14.95 8.85
N PRO A 181 14.99 -14.01 8.31
CA PRO A 181 15.65 -12.99 9.12
C PRO A 181 14.64 -12.13 9.88
N VAL A 182 14.97 -11.85 11.15
CA VAL A 182 14.26 -10.92 12.02
C VAL A 182 15.24 -9.79 12.33
N LEU A 183 14.84 -8.55 12.05
CA LEU A 183 15.67 -7.36 12.20
C LEU A 183 15.10 -6.48 13.30
N HIS A 184 15.88 -6.29 14.36
CA HIS A 184 15.62 -5.26 15.35
C HIS A 184 15.95 -3.85 14.80
N PRO A 185 15.44 -2.78 15.42
CA PRO A 185 15.79 -1.42 15.06
C PRO A 185 17.31 -1.20 14.97
N GLY A 186 17.78 -0.69 13.83
CA GLY A 186 19.19 -0.44 13.54
C GLY A 186 19.99 -1.66 13.04
N GLU A 187 19.40 -2.86 13.03
CA GLU A 187 20.08 -4.05 12.51
C GLU A 187 20.08 -4.08 10.98
N THR A 188 21.09 -4.78 10.44
CA THR A 188 21.28 -4.93 9.01
C THR A 188 21.30 -6.39 8.58
N GLU A 189 20.67 -6.68 7.45
CA GLU A 189 20.76 -7.96 6.75
C GLU A 189 21.51 -7.79 5.43
N GLN A 190 22.45 -8.70 5.15
CA GLN A 190 23.16 -8.74 3.87
C GLN A 190 22.60 -9.83 2.98
N LEU A 191 22.26 -9.47 1.75
CA LEU A 191 21.67 -10.36 0.76
C LEU A 191 22.52 -10.39 -0.50
N CYS A 192 22.51 -11.55 -1.16
CA CYS A 192 23.27 -11.80 -2.38
C CYS A 192 22.41 -12.52 -3.41
N PHE A 193 22.54 -12.06 -4.66
CA PHE A 193 21.91 -12.65 -5.83
C PHE A 193 22.96 -12.81 -6.92
N VAL A 194 22.95 -13.95 -7.61
CA VAL A 194 23.75 -14.13 -8.82
C VAL A 194 22.83 -13.92 -10.01
N VAL A 195 23.16 -12.96 -10.87
CA VAL A 195 22.39 -12.62 -12.06
C VAL A 195 23.15 -13.08 -13.29
N ASN A 196 22.47 -13.75 -14.21
CA ASN A 196 23.05 -14.26 -15.45
C ASN A 196 22.13 -13.96 -16.62
N GLU A 197 22.69 -13.94 -17.83
CA GLU A 197 21.91 -14.02 -19.07
C GLU A 197 21.14 -15.34 -19.12
N LYS A 198 19.95 -15.32 -19.73
CA LYS A 198 19.14 -16.53 -19.93
C LYS A 198 19.80 -17.49 -20.91
N GLU A 199 19.42 -18.77 -20.80
CA GLU A 199 19.99 -19.82 -21.65
C GLU A 199 19.39 -19.86 -23.06
N ASP A 200 18.37 -19.04 -23.34
CA ASP A 200 17.65 -18.94 -24.61
C ASP A 200 18.43 -18.18 -25.72
N GLY A 201 19.68 -17.81 -25.44
CA GLY A 201 20.54 -17.07 -26.37
C GLY A 201 20.30 -15.56 -26.38
N THR A 202 19.41 -15.03 -25.54
CA THR A 202 19.24 -13.58 -25.41
C THR A 202 20.42 -12.96 -24.64
N ARG A 203 21.02 -11.93 -25.24
CA ARG A 203 22.10 -11.15 -24.64
C ARG A 203 21.57 -9.85 -24.08
N VAL A 204 22.02 -9.48 -22.89
CA VAL A 204 21.64 -8.20 -22.30
C VAL A 204 22.38 -7.07 -23.01
N LYS A 205 21.63 -6.06 -23.46
CA LYS A 205 22.20 -4.91 -24.15
C LYS A 205 22.43 -3.77 -23.18
N ALA A 206 23.60 -3.14 -23.27
CA ALA A 206 23.82 -1.89 -22.59
C ALA A 206 22.93 -0.79 -23.18
N THR A 207 22.40 0.06 -22.31
CA THR A 207 21.71 1.29 -22.68
C THR A 207 22.65 2.26 -23.41
N ARG A 208 22.09 3.33 -23.99
CA ARG A 208 22.88 4.32 -24.75
C ARG A 208 23.99 5.00 -23.93
N ASP A 209 23.85 5.01 -22.61
CA ASP A 209 24.83 5.51 -21.63
C ASP A 209 25.78 4.42 -21.10
N GLY A 210 25.79 3.23 -21.70
CA GLY A 210 26.72 2.15 -21.36
C GLY A 210 26.39 1.44 -20.04
N ARG A 211 25.12 1.43 -19.62
CA ARG A 211 24.67 0.74 -18.40
C ARG A 211 23.86 -0.50 -18.74
N ILE A 212 24.01 -1.54 -17.94
CA ILE A 212 23.16 -2.72 -17.96
C ILE A 212 22.08 -2.50 -16.91
N ILE A 213 20.82 -2.67 -17.31
CA ILE A 213 19.66 -2.63 -16.40
C ILE A 213 19.35 -4.06 -15.98
N PHE A 214 19.34 -4.30 -14.67
CA PHE A 214 19.14 -5.64 -14.11
C PHE A 214 17.68 -5.92 -13.75
N GLY A 215 16.91 -4.88 -13.42
CA GLY A 215 15.54 -4.99 -12.96
C GLY A 215 15.30 -4.24 -11.65
N VAL A 216 14.36 -4.72 -10.84
CA VAL A 216 13.97 -4.11 -9.55
C VAL A 216 14.07 -5.14 -8.42
N LEU A 217 14.51 -4.70 -7.24
CA LEU A 217 14.47 -5.52 -6.03
C LEU A 217 13.21 -5.19 -5.23
N GLY A 218 12.37 -6.21 -5.01
CA GLY A 218 11.20 -6.14 -4.14
C GLY A 218 11.49 -6.75 -2.78
N ILE A 219 11.10 -6.05 -1.71
CA ILE A 219 11.25 -6.45 -0.32
C ILE A 219 9.88 -6.41 0.35
N GLY A 220 9.50 -7.48 1.03
CA GLY A 220 8.29 -7.58 1.84
C GLY A 220 8.63 -8.11 3.23
N TRP A 221 8.02 -7.50 4.24
CA TRP A 221 8.23 -7.85 5.65
C TRP A 221 6.91 -7.85 6.42
N ARG A 222 6.97 -8.39 7.63
CA ARG A 222 5.90 -8.38 8.61
C ARG A 222 6.40 -7.72 9.89
N GLY A 223 5.62 -6.78 10.43
CA GLY A 223 5.88 -6.16 11.73
C GLY A 223 5.42 -7.05 12.90
N GLU A 224 5.71 -6.62 14.12
CA GLU A 224 5.41 -7.37 15.35
C GLU A 224 3.93 -7.76 15.48
N MET A 225 3.02 -6.86 15.09
CA MET A 225 1.58 -7.07 15.17
C MET A 225 0.97 -7.74 13.92
N GLY A 226 1.82 -8.26 13.03
CA GLY A 226 1.39 -8.99 11.83
C GLY A 226 0.99 -8.10 10.64
N ASN A 227 1.14 -6.78 10.76
CA ASN A 227 1.05 -5.82 9.66
C ASN A 227 2.11 -6.14 8.60
N ARG A 228 1.73 -6.00 7.32
CA ARG A 228 2.64 -6.23 6.19
C ARG A 228 3.17 -4.90 5.70
N GLY A 229 4.47 -4.87 5.39
CA GLY A 229 5.11 -3.77 4.69
C GLY A 229 5.79 -4.26 3.42
N PHE A 230 5.95 -3.38 2.45
CA PHE A 230 6.71 -3.66 1.25
C PHE A 230 7.47 -2.43 0.77
N LEU A 231 8.57 -2.66 0.05
CA LEU A 231 9.40 -1.66 -0.59
C LEU A 231 9.91 -2.22 -1.91
N SER A 232 9.97 -1.39 -2.94
CA SER A 232 10.61 -1.70 -4.21
C SER A 232 11.68 -0.67 -4.51
N THR A 233 12.85 -1.10 -4.95
CA THR A 233 13.88 -0.18 -5.43
C THR A 233 13.47 0.46 -6.76
N GLY A 234 14.21 1.49 -7.18
CA GLY A 234 14.24 1.85 -8.60
C GLY A 234 14.93 0.78 -9.45
N LYS A 235 15.01 1.01 -10.76
CA LYS A 235 15.76 0.14 -11.68
C LYS A 235 17.24 0.09 -11.27
N LEU A 236 17.71 -1.11 -10.98
CA LEU A 236 19.09 -1.40 -10.61
C LEU A 236 19.92 -1.46 -11.88
N ALA A 237 21.01 -0.69 -11.93
CA ALA A 237 21.87 -0.59 -13.09
C ALA A 237 23.35 -0.51 -12.70
N ALA A 238 24.21 -1.09 -13.54
CA ALA A 238 25.66 -1.00 -13.41
C ALA A 238 26.27 -0.64 -14.76
N LYS A 239 27.49 -0.08 -14.77
CA LYS A 239 28.21 0.13 -16.03
C LYS A 239 28.53 -1.24 -16.65
N ALA A 240 28.33 -1.36 -17.96
CA ALA A 240 28.88 -2.48 -18.71
C ALA A 240 30.41 -2.43 -18.57
N GLN A 241 31.04 -3.55 -18.24
CA GLN A 241 32.50 -3.64 -18.35
C GLN A 241 32.82 -3.68 -19.84
N VAL A 242 33.58 -2.68 -20.29
CA VAL A 242 34.23 -2.71 -21.59
C VAL A 242 35.53 -3.47 -21.36
N GLU A 243 35.67 -4.66 -21.95
CA GLU A 243 37.00 -5.25 -22.09
C GLU A 243 37.85 -4.28 -22.91
N VAL A 244 38.95 -3.81 -22.30
CA VAL A 244 39.99 -3.00 -22.95
C VAL A 244 41.14 -3.90 -23.32
#